data_AF-A0A401TBQ9-F1
#
_entry.id   AF-A0A401TBQ9-F1
#
_cell.length_a   1.000
_cell.length_b   1.000
_cell.length_c   1.000
_cell.angle_alpha   90.00
_cell.angle_beta   90.00
_cell.angle_gamma   90.00
#
_symmetry.space_group_name_H-M   'P 1'
#
loop_
_entity.id
_entity.type
_entity.pdbx_description
1 polymer ?
#
loop_
_entity_poly.entity_id
_entity_poly.type
_entity_poly.pdbx_seq_one_letter_code
_entity_poly.pdbx_strand_id
1 'polypeptide(L)'
;MAEEVLTKRGKENFAHNGFLYIFDKTSKVGSNLKLWRCEQNNRCKARLHTKAGEVVRELNSRSHEASAAQLQVTLVKTKIKKRAEETLESPTVAVNECLVHISQASLAVIPNMSALRKIIRRKHNSVMNAPTNPTDLQQLFVPECYRIYLPQPGVDENFLLCDGGRGPDWILIFRSRAGSLVTSDMWFADGTFSIAPNLFSQIYVILAKKHEGVHPIVYALLPNKQCTTYIDKYLDALATELPQELQDLLSWFEDTYVGRQNRRGNGR
;
A
#
# COMPACT_ATOMS: atom_id res chain seq x y z
N MET A 1 27.00 20.37 1.60
CA MET A 1 26.11 20.19 0.43
C MET A 1 24.69 20.41 0.89
N ALA A 2 23.93 21.26 0.20
CA ALA A 2 22.52 21.50 0.54
C ALA A 2 21.70 20.27 0.14
N GLU A 3 20.98 19.67 1.08
CA GLU A 3 20.04 18.58 0.78
C GLU A 3 18.84 19.15 0.03
N GLU A 4 18.54 18.58 -1.14
CA GLU A 4 17.38 18.97 -1.93
C GLU A 4 16.11 18.45 -1.25
N VAL A 5 15.26 19.39 -0.82
CA VAL A 5 14.01 19.09 -0.10
C VAL A 5 12.84 19.42 -1.01
N LEU A 6 11.76 18.66 -1.01
CA LEU A 6 10.56 18.97 -1.80
C LEU A 6 9.40 19.40 -0.90
N THR A 7 8.72 20.49 -1.25
CA THR A 7 7.51 20.94 -0.54
C THR A 7 6.35 19.96 -0.71
N LYS A 8 5.26 20.17 0.07
CA LYS A 8 3.96 19.50 -0.12
C LYS A 8 3.44 19.57 -1.57
N ARG A 9 3.71 20.64 -2.30
CA ARG A 9 3.26 20.87 -3.70
C ARG A 9 4.33 20.61 -4.76
N GLY A 10 5.44 19.95 -4.42
CA GLY A 10 6.51 19.62 -5.38
C GLY A 10 7.41 20.80 -5.78
N LYS A 11 7.25 21.98 -5.16
CA LYS A 11 8.22 23.07 -5.27
C LYS A 11 9.49 22.71 -4.51
N GLU A 12 10.64 23.12 -5.05
CA GLU A 12 11.95 23.00 -4.41
C GLU A 12 11.98 23.72 -3.06
N ASN A 13 12.64 23.11 -2.08
CA ASN A 13 12.99 23.65 -0.78
C ASN A 13 14.50 23.61 -0.59
N PHE A 14 15.01 24.61 0.12
CA PHE A 14 16.40 24.73 0.50
C PHE A 14 16.51 24.80 2.02
N ALA A 15 17.33 23.93 2.61
CA ALA A 15 17.62 23.93 4.03
C ALA A 15 18.88 24.74 4.32
N HIS A 16 18.80 25.70 5.25
CA HIS A 16 19.94 26.52 5.67
C HIS A 16 19.80 26.93 7.13
N ASN A 17 20.84 26.75 7.94
CA ASN A 17 20.89 27.11 9.36
C ASN A 17 19.66 26.65 10.19
N GLY A 18 19.17 25.42 9.94
CA GLY A 18 18.00 24.87 10.65
C GLY A 18 16.64 25.43 10.19
N PHE A 19 16.62 26.20 9.10
CA PHE A 19 15.42 26.78 8.50
C PHE A 19 15.16 26.22 7.10
N LEU A 20 13.89 26.19 6.72
CA LEU A 20 13.44 25.84 5.37
C LEU A 20 13.03 27.08 4.58
N TYR A 21 13.45 27.11 3.32
CA TYR A 21 13.11 28.13 2.35
C TYR A 21 12.48 27.49 1.11
N ILE A 22 11.34 28.01 0.67
CA ILE A 22 10.63 27.59 -0.54
C ILE A 22 11.14 28.41 -1.72
N PHE A 23 11.36 27.76 -2.86
CA PHE A 23 11.71 28.43 -4.11
C PHE A 23 10.68 29.48 -4.51
N ASP A 24 11.17 30.68 -4.82
CA ASP A 24 10.35 31.80 -5.30
C ASP A 24 10.42 31.93 -6.81
N LYS A 25 11.62 32.22 -7.31
CA LYS A 25 11.91 32.54 -8.71
C LYS A 25 13.41 32.60 -8.95
N THR A 26 13.81 32.55 -10.21
CA THR A 26 15.18 32.84 -10.66
C THR A 26 15.33 34.34 -10.96
N SER A 27 16.49 34.91 -10.70
CA SER A 27 16.78 36.31 -11.03
C SER A 27 16.83 36.53 -12.54
N LYS A 28 16.37 37.71 -13.00
CA LYS A 28 16.49 38.14 -14.39
C LYS A 28 17.86 38.72 -14.73
N VAL A 29 18.64 39.12 -13.71
CA VAL A 29 19.85 39.95 -13.87
C VAL A 29 21.15 39.16 -13.67
N GLY A 30 21.06 37.92 -13.18
CA GLY A 30 22.22 37.04 -13.00
C GLY A 30 21.86 35.62 -13.35
N SER A 31 22.56 35.04 -14.33
CA SER A 31 22.40 33.64 -14.70
C SER A 31 22.56 32.76 -13.46
N ASN A 32 21.60 31.87 -13.24
CA ASN A 32 21.58 30.85 -12.17
C ASN A 32 21.45 31.34 -10.72
N LEU A 33 21.00 32.57 -10.46
CA LEU A 33 20.65 33.01 -9.09
C LEU A 33 19.22 32.58 -8.73
N LYS A 34 19.06 31.62 -7.82
CA LYS A 34 17.76 31.19 -7.28
C LYS A 34 17.42 32.02 -6.04
N LEU A 35 16.19 32.54 -5.99
CA LEU A 35 15.65 33.30 -4.86
C LEU A 35 14.65 32.45 -4.09
N TRP A 36 14.73 32.49 -2.77
CA TRP A 36 13.95 31.66 -1.88
C TRP A 36 13.28 32.51 -0.79
N ARG A 37 12.13 32.05 -0.30
CA ARG A 37 11.36 32.68 0.78
C ARG A 37 11.26 31.71 1.94
N CYS A 38 11.28 32.23 3.18
CA CYS A 38 10.98 31.40 4.34
C CYS A 38 9.68 30.58 4.14
N GLU A 39 9.67 29.31 4.56
CA GLU A 39 8.46 28.47 4.53
C GLU A 39 7.30 29.10 5.32
N GLN A 40 7.59 29.81 6.40
CA GLN A 40 6.61 30.53 7.22
C GLN A 40 6.38 31.96 6.71
N ASN A 41 6.33 32.15 5.38
CA ASN A 41 6.26 33.46 4.70
C ASN A 41 5.09 34.38 5.11
N ASN A 42 4.03 33.80 5.68
CA ASN A 42 2.91 34.54 6.25
C ASN A 42 3.36 35.39 7.46
N ARG A 43 4.25 34.85 8.30
CA ARG A 43 4.77 35.52 9.52
C ARG A 43 6.25 35.87 9.48
N CYS A 44 6.97 35.45 8.44
CA CYS A 44 8.41 35.68 8.28
C CYS A 44 8.75 36.22 6.90
N LYS A 45 9.47 37.34 6.83
CA LYS A 45 9.85 37.98 5.55
C LYS A 45 11.27 37.67 5.11
N ALA A 46 11.96 36.75 5.79
CA ALA A 46 13.29 36.32 5.43
C ALA A 46 13.36 35.73 4.01
N ARG A 47 14.47 36.03 3.34
CA ARG A 47 14.81 35.60 1.99
C ARG A 47 16.22 35.04 1.97
N LEU A 48 16.44 34.12 1.05
CA LEU A 48 17.74 33.51 0.80
C LEU A 48 17.98 33.59 -0.71
N HIS A 49 19.20 33.90 -1.11
CA HIS A 49 19.63 33.80 -2.51
C HIS A 49 20.72 32.73 -2.60
N THR A 50 20.59 31.83 -3.56
CA THR A 50 21.61 30.81 -3.82
C THR A 50 22.07 30.84 -5.27
N LYS A 51 23.33 30.51 -5.50
CA LYS A 51 23.94 30.34 -6.82
C LYS A 51 24.71 29.03 -6.82
N ALA A 52 24.46 28.17 -7.80
CA ALA A 52 25.06 26.83 -7.87
C ALA A 52 24.92 25.99 -6.57
N GLY A 53 23.82 26.18 -5.83
CA GLY A 53 23.56 25.45 -4.58
C GLY A 53 24.17 26.06 -3.33
N GLU A 54 24.94 27.14 -3.44
CA GLU A 54 25.56 27.83 -2.31
C GLU A 54 24.81 29.12 -1.95
N VAL A 55 24.76 29.44 -0.66
CA VAL A 55 24.15 30.67 -0.16
C VAL A 55 25.05 31.85 -0.47
N VAL A 56 24.56 32.79 -1.29
CA VAL A 56 25.29 34.02 -1.64
C VAL A 56 24.74 35.26 -0.93
N ARG A 57 23.50 35.19 -0.42
CA ARG A 57 22.90 36.30 0.33
C ARG A 57 21.77 35.83 1.23
N GLU A 58 21.73 36.37 2.44
CA GLU A 58 20.60 36.31 3.36
C GLU A 58 19.98 37.70 3.48
N LEU A 59 18.65 37.82 3.44
CA LEU A 59 17.96 39.10 3.60
C LEU A 59 16.84 39.00 4.63
N ASN A 60 16.72 40.07 5.41
CA ASN A 60 15.81 40.24 6.55
C ASN A 60 16.05 39.26 7.70
N SER A 61 15.92 39.77 8.93
CA SER A 61 16.01 38.93 10.13
C SER A 61 14.88 37.91 10.20
N ARG A 62 15.17 36.75 10.81
CA ARG A 62 14.17 35.73 11.10
C ARG A 62 13.28 36.20 12.25
N SER A 63 11.99 35.89 12.16
CA SER A 63 10.97 36.22 13.17
C SER A 63 10.47 34.98 13.92
N HIS A 64 11.20 33.87 13.83
CA HIS A 64 10.90 32.62 14.48
C HIS A 64 12.17 31.79 14.63
N GLU A 65 12.14 30.83 15.54
CA GLU A 65 13.26 29.94 15.83
C GLU A 65 13.39 28.83 14.78
N ALA A 66 14.62 28.29 14.69
CA ALA A 66 14.92 27.11 13.92
C ALA A 66 14.35 25.86 14.61
N SER A 67 13.96 24.86 13.84
CA SER A 67 13.48 23.59 14.39
C SER A 67 14.13 22.43 13.65
N ALA A 68 15.15 21.85 14.27
CA ALA A 68 15.80 20.64 13.78
C ALA A 68 14.79 19.49 13.61
N ALA A 69 13.81 19.41 14.53
CA ALA A 69 12.78 18.39 14.50
C ALA A 69 11.90 18.49 13.24
N GLN A 70 11.43 19.70 12.91
CA GLN A 70 10.61 19.96 11.72
C GLN A 70 11.41 19.81 10.42
N LEU A 71 12.68 20.22 10.43
CA LEU A 71 13.59 20.04 9.30
C LEU A 71 13.74 18.55 8.99
N GLN A 72 14.08 17.72 9.98
CA GLN A 72 14.23 16.28 9.81
C GLN A 72 12.92 15.62 9.32
N VAL A 73 11.76 16.02 9.85
CA VAL A 73 10.45 15.52 9.35
C VAL A 73 10.21 15.89 7.88
N THR A 74 10.66 17.05 7.43
CA THR A 74 10.51 17.48 6.03
C THR A 74 11.45 16.69 5.11
N LEU A 75 12.66 16.41 5.57
CA LEU A 75 13.60 15.52 4.87
C LEU A 75 13.04 14.11 4.72
N VAL A 76 12.51 13.54 5.80
CA VAL A 76 11.86 12.22 5.79
C VAL A 76 10.70 12.17 4.79
N LYS A 77 9.85 13.19 4.73
CA LYS A 77 8.76 13.26 3.73
C LYS A 77 9.29 13.29 2.30
N THR A 78 10.41 13.96 2.07
CA THR A 78 11.07 13.99 0.77
C THR A 78 11.60 12.61 0.41
N LYS A 79 12.27 11.93 1.36
CA LYS A 79 12.71 10.53 1.21
C LYS A 79 11.54 9.60 0.88
N ILE A 80 10.40 9.73 1.57
CA ILE A 80 9.18 8.94 1.31
C ILE A 80 8.67 9.17 -0.11
N LYS A 81 8.61 10.43 -0.57
CA LYS A 81 8.16 10.76 -1.94
C LYS A 81 9.07 10.14 -3.00
N LYS A 82 10.39 10.26 -2.80
CA LYS A 82 11.39 9.69 -3.69
C LYS A 82 11.33 8.16 -3.72
N ARG A 83 11.25 7.51 -2.55
CA ARG A 83 11.11 6.05 -2.46
C ARG A 83 9.83 5.54 -3.12
N ALA A 84 8.73 6.29 -3.04
CA ALA A 84 7.48 5.97 -3.72
C ALA A 84 7.53 6.12 -5.24
N GLU A 85 8.58 6.75 -5.79
CA GLU A 85 8.87 6.80 -7.23
C GLU A 85 9.77 5.65 -7.67
N GLU A 86 10.70 5.26 -6.82
CA GLU A 86 11.76 4.30 -7.14
C GLU A 86 11.38 2.84 -6.86
N THR A 87 10.36 2.61 -6.01
CA THR A 87 10.02 1.27 -5.52
C THR A 87 8.52 1.02 -5.55
N LEU A 88 8.11 -0.25 -5.56
CA LEU A 88 6.72 -0.71 -5.43
C LEU A 88 6.48 -1.48 -4.12
N GLU A 89 7.28 -1.18 -3.09
CA GLU A 89 7.14 -1.78 -1.76
C GLU A 89 5.78 -1.48 -1.13
N SER A 90 5.37 -2.28 -0.14
CA SER A 90 4.17 -1.94 0.63
C SER A 90 4.34 -0.58 1.33
N PRO A 91 3.27 0.25 1.44
CA PRO A 91 3.37 1.55 2.09
C PRO A 91 3.91 1.50 3.52
N THR A 92 3.66 0.41 4.24
CA THR A 92 4.18 0.23 5.61
C THR A 92 5.69 0.04 5.61
N VAL A 93 6.22 -0.84 4.76
CA VAL A 93 7.66 -1.11 4.65
C VAL A 93 8.40 0.15 4.22
N ALA A 94 7.94 0.80 3.15
CA ALA A 94 8.59 1.99 2.62
C ALA A 94 8.58 3.17 3.60
N VAL A 95 7.50 3.34 4.40
CA VAL A 95 7.48 4.36 5.47
C VAL A 95 8.47 3.99 6.57
N ASN A 96 8.45 2.76 7.07
CA ASN A 96 9.33 2.32 8.16
C ASN A 96 10.81 2.49 7.78
N GLU A 97 11.18 2.18 6.54
CA GLU A 97 12.55 2.39 6.04
C GLU A 97 12.98 3.86 5.95
N CYS A 98 12.00 4.77 5.84
CA CYS A 98 12.29 6.19 5.92
C CYS A 98 12.43 6.70 7.36
N LEU A 99 12.01 5.91 8.37
CA LEU A 99 11.97 6.30 9.78
C LEU A 99 13.06 5.67 10.64
N VAL A 100 13.82 4.69 10.15
CA VAL A 100 14.83 3.95 10.97
C VAL A 100 15.78 4.86 11.76
N HIS A 101 16.19 6.01 11.21
CA HIS A 101 17.17 6.91 11.84
C HIS A 101 16.60 8.27 12.26
N ILE A 102 15.29 8.36 12.45
CA ILE A 102 14.66 9.60 12.87
C ILE A 102 14.82 9.83 14.39
N SER A 103 15.02 11.07 14.82
CA SER A 103 15.14 11.40 16.25
C SER A 103 13.79 11.28 16.97
N GLN A 104 13.83 11.03 18.28
CA GLN A 104 12.62 11.00 19.12
C GLN A 104 11.84 12.32 19.09
N ALA A 105 12.54 13.45 19.13
CA ALA A 105 11.93 14.78 19.02
C ALA A 105 11.19 14.96 17.68
N SER A 106 11.71 14.39 16.59
CA SER A 106 11.06 14.41 15.29
C SER A 106 9.89 13.44 15.18
N LEU A 107 9.94 12.27 15.84
CA LEU A 107 8.79 11.36 15.92
C LEU A 107 7.60 12.04 16.59
N ALA A 108 7.83 12.85 17.62
CA ALA A 108 6.76 13.57 18.30
C ALA A 108 6.02 14.58 17.40
N VAL A 109 6.66 15.08 16.34
CA VAL A 109 6.09 16.06 15.40
C VAL A 109 5.82 15.50 14.00
N ILE A 110 5.97 14.19 13.81
CA ILE A 110 5.72 13.55 12.52
C ILE A 110 4.22 13.51 12.23
N PRO A 111 3.78 13.65 10.96
CA PRO A 111 2.38 13.44 10.65
C PRO A 111 1.94 12.00 10.94
N ASN A 112 0.63 11.83 11.11
CA ASN A 112 0.01 10.51 11.23
C ASN A 112 0.54 9.52 10.17
N MET A 113 0.91 8.31 10.60
CA MET A 113 1.40 7.23 9.73
C MET A 113 0.45 6.91 8.57
N SER A 114 -0.86 6.99 8.78
CA SER A 114 -1.86 6.85 7.72
C SER A 114 -1.68 7.90 6.62
N ALA A 115 -1.38 9.15 6.99
CA ALA A 115 -1.12 10.21 6.02
C ALA A 115 0.17 9.95 5.22
N LEU A 116 1.23 9.43 5.85
CA LEU A 116 2.47 9.06 5.15
C LEU A 116 2.24 7.90 4.17
N ARG A 117 1.57 6.83 4.62
CA ARG A 117 1.20 5.70 3.75
C ARG A 117 0.34 6.13 2.57
N LYS A 118 -0.54 7.12 2.76
CA LYS A 118 -1.37 7.69 1.69
C LYS A 118 -0.56 8.43 0.62
N ILE A 119 0.59 9.01 0.96
CA ILE A 119 1.49 9.62 -0.04
C ILE A 119 2.01 8.53 -0.98
N ILE A 120 2.53 7.44 -0.42
CA ILE A 120 3.04 6.29 -1.19
C ILE A 120 1.94 5.70 -2.06
N ARG A 121 0.78 5.39 -1.47
CA ARG A 121 -0.36 4.80 -2.18
C ARG A 121 -0.81 5.65 -3.37
N ARG A 122 -0.91 6.98 -3.20
CA ARG A 122 -1.29 7.89 -4.29
C ARG A 122 -0.30 7.84 -5.44
N LYS A 123 0.99 7.79 -5.13
CA LYS A 123 2.02 7.76 -6.16
C LYS A 123 2.03 6.42 -6.89
N HIS A 124 1.97 5.29 -6.17
CA HIS A 124 1.88 3.97 -6.77
C HIS A 124 0.64 3.86 -7.66
N ASN A 125 -0.53 4.32 -7.19
CA ASN A 125 -1.75 4.31 -8.00
C ASN A 125 -1.59 5.13 -9.29
N SER A 126 -0.90 6.27 -9.24
CA SER A 126 -0.64 7.09 -10.42
C SER A 126 0.37 6.45 -11.38
N VAL A 127 1.42 5.80 -10.87
CA VAL A 127 2.45 5.14 -11.68
C VAL A 127 1.89 3.90 -12.37
N MET A 128 1.07 3.14 -11.65
CA MET A 128 0.49 1.88 -12.15
C MET A 128 -0.80 2.10 -12.94
N ASN A 129 -1.23 3.35 -13.18
CA ASN A 129 -2.53 3.68 -13.75
C ASN A 129 -3.66 2.86 -13.12
N ALA A 130 -3.66 2.78 -11.78
CA ALA A 130 -4.59 1.95 -11.05
C ALA A 130 -6.03 2.38 -11.37
N PRO A 131 -6.94 1.42 -11.67
CA PRO A 131 -8.32 1.75 -11.95
C PRO A 131 -8.99 2.39 -10.72
N THR A 132 -10.02 3.18 -10.98
CA THR A 132 -10.89 3.70 -9.92
C THR A 132 -11.51 2.54 -9.17
N ASN A 133 -11.68 2.67 -7.85
CA ASN A 133 -12.38 1.67 -7.07
C ASN A 133 -13.81 1.49 -7.64
N PRO A 134 -14.23 0.26 -7.97
CA PRO A 134 -15.57 0.00 -8.48
C PRO A 134 -16.63 0.28 -7.42
N THR A 135 -17.80 0.75 -7.85
CA THR A 135 -18.94 1.06 -6.97
C THR A 135 -19.89 -0.11 -6.79
N ASP A 136 -19.83 -1.10 -7.68
CA ASP A 136 -20.63 -2.32 -7.67
C ASP A 136 -19.82 -3.48 -8.28
N LEU A 137 -20.28 -4.71 -8.07
CA LEU A 137 -19.62 -5.90 -8.60
C LEU A 137 -19.64 -5.96 -10.13
N GLN A 138 -20.56 -5.31 -10.85
CA GLN A 138 -20.57 -5.36 -12.32
C GLN A 138 -19.44 -4.55 -12.94
N GLN A 139 -19.01 -3.47 -12.28
CA GLN A 139 -17.90 -2.62 -12.69
C GLN A 139 -16.52 -3.15 -12.27
N LEU A 140 -16.49 -4.12 -11.36
CA LEU A 140 -15.24 -4.73 -10.93
C LEU A 140 -14.54 -5.35 -12.13
N PHE A 141 -13.26 -5.07 -12.31
CA PHE A 141 -12.39 -5.81 -13.20
C PHE A 141 -11.01 -5.84 -12.56
N VAL A 142 -10.32 -6.98 -12.66
CA VAL A 142 -8.94 -7.13 -12.17
C VAL A 142 -8.00 -7.00 -13.37
N PRO A 143 -7.23 -5.89 -13.50
CA PRO A 143 -6.22 -5.73 -14.54
C PRO A 143 -5.19 -6.86 -14.56
N GLU A 144 -4.64 -7.16 -15.72
CA GLU A 144 -3.65 -8.23 -15.91
C GLU A 144 -2.43 -8.09 -15.00
N CYS A 145 -1.95 -6.85 -14.81
CA CYS A 145 -0.82 -6.57 -13.92
C CYS A 145 -1.08 -6.88 -12.44
N TYR A 146 -2.34 -7.14 -12.06
CA TYR A 146 -2.74 -7.61 -10.71
C TYR A 146 -3.12 -9.09 -10.68
N ARG A 147 -3.04 -9.81 -11.81
CA ARG A 147 -3.34 -11.24 -11.88
C ARG A 147 -2.12 -12.12 -11.68
N ILE A 148 -0.92 -11.56 -11.83
CA ILE A 148 0.36 -12.29 -11.77
C ILE A 148 1.30 -11.67 -10.74
N TYR A 149 2.18 -12.50 -10.17
CA TYR A 149 3.38 -12.06 -9.46
C TYR A 149 4.63 -12.48 -10.22
N LEU A 150 5.66 -11.65 -10.13
CA LEU A 150 7.01 -11.91 -10.65
C LEU A 150 7.93 -12.23 -9.47
N PRO A 151 7.96 -13.47 -8.95
CA PRO A 151 8.82 -13.82 -7.83
C PRO A 151 10.31 -13.65 -8.17
N GLN A 152 10.68 -13.91 -9.42
CA GLN A 152 12.02 -13.78 -9.97
C GLN A 152 11.95 -13.30 -11.43
N PRO A 153 13.01 -12.70 -11.98
CA PRO A 153 13.03 -12.30 -13.39
C PRO A 153 12.73 -13.49 -14.32
N GLY A 154 11.71 -13.36 -15.16
CA GLY A 154 11.32 -14.38 -16.14
C GLY A 154 10.50 -15.55 -15.59
N VAL A 155 10.08 -15.49 -14.31
CA VAL A 155 9.12 -16.44 -13.73
C VAL A 155 7.85 -15.69 -13.41
N ASP A 156 6.75 -16.10 -14.04
CA ASP A 156 5.43 -15.54 -13.84
C ASP A 156 4.60 -16.58 -13.08
N GLU A 157 4.02 -16.18 -11.94
CA GLU A 157 3.11 -17.02 -11.17
C GLU A 157 1.73 -16.38 -11.10
N ASN A 158 0.69 -17.19 -11.34
CA ASN A 158 -0.69 -16.74 -11.15
C ASN A 158 -0.90 -16.37 -9.68
N PHE A 159 -1.23 -15.10 -9.47
CA PHE A 159 -1.72 -14.57 -8.22
C PHE A 159 -3.22 -14.78 -8.10
N LEU A 160 -3.98 -14.45 -9.15
CA LEU A 160 -5.42 -14.70 -9.21
C LEU A 160 -5.66 -16.12 -9.75
N LEU A 161 -6.13 -17.03 -8.88
CA LEU A 161 -6.44 -18.42 -9.22
C LEU A 161 -7.82 -18.55 -9.85
N CYS A 162 -8.80 -17.84 -9.30
CA CYS A 162 -10.18 -17.90 -9.77
C CYS A 162 -10.75 -16.50 -9.94
N ASP A 163 -11.31 -16.28 -11.11
CA ASP A 163 -12.17 -15.16 -11.44
C ASP A 163 -13.57 -15.73 -11.71
N GLY A 164 -14.38 -15.86 -10.65
CA GLY A 164 -15.65 -16.63 -10.64
C GLY A 164 -16.80 -16.03 -11.45
N GLY A 165 -16.52 -15.09 -12.36
CA GLY A 165 -17.44 -14.55 -13.35
C GLY A 165 -18.21 -13.31 -12.91
N ARG A 166 -18.90 -12.68 -13.88
CA ARG A 166 -19.65 -11.43 -13.68
C ARG A 166 -21.06 -11.71 -13.14
N GLY A 167 -21.37 -11.18 -11.95
CA GLY A 167 -22.70 -11.32 -11.34
C GLY A 167 -22.72 -10.97 -9.85
N PRO A 168 -23.87 -11.10 -9.17
CA PRO A 168 -23.99 -10.84 -7.73
C PRO A 168 -23.21 -11.83 -6.86
N ASP A 169 -22.85 -13.00 -7.41
CA ASP A 169 -22.11 -14.07 -6.75
C ASP A 169 -20.67 -14.16 -7.27
N TRP A 170 -20.06 -13.02 -7.61
CA TRP A 170 -18.67 -12.96 -8.06
C TRP A 170 -17.71 -13.27 -6.91
N ILE A 171 -16.90 -14.32 -7.07
CA ILE A 171 -15.83 -14.71 -6.16
C ILE A 171 -14.47 -14.44 -6.82
N LEU A 172 -13.52 -13.94 -6.02
CA LEU A 172 -12.12 -13.84 -6.43
C LEU A 172 -11.26 -14.66 -5.49
N ILE A 173 -10.41 -15.54 -6.03
CA ILE A 173 -9.49 -16.36 -5.26
C ILE A 173 -8.06 -16.00 -5.64
N PHE A 174 -7.26 -15.67 -4.63
CA PHE A 174 -5.87 -15.28 -4.76
C PHE A 174 -4.96 -16.26 -4.02
N ARG A 175 -3.81 -16.57 -4.62
CA ARG A 175 -2.76 -17.38 -4.01
C ARG A 175 -1.68 -16.49 -3.40
N SER A 176 -1.14 -16.81 -2.24
CA SER A 176 0.01 -16.06 -1.74
C SER A 176 1.30 -16.44 -2.49
N ARG A 177 2.33 -15.58 -2.44
CA ARG A 177 3.70 -15.92 -2.91
C ARG A 177 4.32 -17.09 -2.17
N ALA A 178 3.70 -17.55 -1.09
CA ALA A 178 4.08 -18.77 -0.38
C ALA A 178 3.44 -20.02 -1.03
N GLY A 179 2.95 -19.95 -2.27
CA GLY A 179 2.37 -21.07 -3.00
C GLY A 179 3.32 -22.27 -3.19
N SER A 180 4.63 -22.10 -3.07
CA SER A 180 5.58 -23.23 -2.99
C SER A 180 5.52 -24.01 -1.66
N LEU A 181 4.68 -23.58 -0.71
CA LEU A 181 4.43 -24.23 0.58
C LEU A 181 3.25 -25.21 0.56
N VAL A 182 2.78 -25.63 -0.62
CA VAL A 182 1.70 -26.61 -0.82
C VAL A 182 1.95 -27.97 -0.11
N THR A 183 3.17 -28.22 0.36
CA THR A 183 3.47 -29.31 1.30
C THR A 183 3.37 -28.84 2.75
N SER A 184 2.24 -29.11 3.39
CA SER A 184 2.00 -28.90 4.82
C SER A 184 1.17 -30.04 5.40
N ASP A 185 1.53 -30.49 6.60
CA ASP A 185 0.78 -31.52 7.34
C ASP A 185 -0.36 -30.90 8.17
N MET A 186 -0.42 -29.57 8.27
CA MET A 186 -1.40 -28.87 9.09
C MET A 186 -1.91 -27.60 8.40
N TRP A 187 -3.23 -27.50 8.36
CA TRP A 187 -3.96 -26.45 7.66
C TRP A 187 -4.96 -25.79 8.59
N PHE A 188 -5.21 -24.52 8.36
CA PHE A 188 -6.19 -23.73 9.08
C PHE A 188 -7.04 -22.97 8.07
N ALA A 189 -8.28 -22.69 8.46
CA ALA A 189 -9.14 -21.83 7.68
C ALA A 189 -9.87 -20.85 8.59
N ASP A 190 -9.99 -19.60 8.15
CA ASP A 190 -10.69 -18.56 8.89
C ASP A 190 -11.43 -17.61 7.94
N GLY A 191 -12.52 -17.05 8.43
CA GLY A 191 -13.39 -16.12 7.72
C GLY A 191 -13.53 -14.80 8.48
N THR A 192 -13.04 -13.71 7.90
CA THR A 192 -13.09 -12.38 8.51
C THR A 192 -13.93 -11.39 7.71
N PHE A 193 -14.90 -10.77 8.41
CA PHE A 193 -15.88 -9.85 7.84
C PHE A 193 -15.45 -8.40 7.95
N SER A 194 -14.85 -8.02 9.08
CA SER A 194 -14.55 -6.62 9.42
C SER A 194 -13.50 -5.97 8.52
N ILE A 195 -12.74 -6.76 7.77
CA ILE A 195 -11.70 -6.28 6.86
C ILE A 195 -12.03 -6.54 5.39
N ALA A 196 -13.23 -7.05 5.08
CA ALA A 196 -13.62 -7.31 3.70
C ALA A 196 -13.62 -6.01 2.88
N PRO A 197 -13.08 -6.03 1.64
CA PRO A 197 -13.15 -4.87 0.77
C PRO A 197 -14.61 -4.53 0.49
N ASN A 198 -14.88 -3.25 0.27
CA ASN A 198 -16.17 -2.82 -0.26
C ASN A 198 -16.52 -3.69 -1.48
N LEU A 199 -17.80 -4.06 -1.60
CA LEU A 199 -18.38 -5.03 -2.55
C LEU A 199 -18.37 -6.50 -2.11
N PHE A 200 -17.56 -6.87 -1.12
CA PHE A 200 -17.54 -8.22 -0.59
C PHE A 200 -18.02 -8.25 0.85
N SER A 201 -18.70 -9.35 1.21
CA SER A 201 -19.15 -9.55 2.59
C SER A 201 -18.05 -10.12 3.46
N GLN A 202 -17.10 -10.86 2.87
CA GLN A 202 -16.14 -11.65 3.64
C GLN A 202 -14.81 -11.85 2.90
N ILE A 203 -13.72 -11.90 3.66
CA ILE A 203 -12.46 -12.52 3.24
C ILE A 203 -12.37 -13.88 3.93
N TYR A 204 -12.20 -14.92 3.13
CA TYR A 204 -11.85 -16.25 3.62
C TYR A 204 -10.36 -16.50 3.38
N VAL A 205 -9.67 -17.11 4.33
CA VAL A 205 -8.23 -17.34 4.27
C VAL A 205 -7.94 -18.80 4.61
N ILE A 206 -7.17 -19.48 3.77
CA ILE A 206 -6.57 -20.78 4.09
C ILE A 206 -5.11 -20.53 4.45
N LEU A 207 -4.69 -21.06 5.60
CA LEU A 207 -3.33 -20.98 6.10
C LEU A 207 -2.73 -22.37 6.23
N ALA A 208 -1.41 -22.45 6.15
CA ALA A 208 -0.66 -23.66 6.36
C ALA A 208 0.46 -23.44 7.38
N LYS A 209 0.76 -24.45 8.18
CA LYS A 209 1.90 -24.43 9.08
C LYS A 209 3.17 -24.86 8.34
N LYS A 210 4.19 -24.01 8.32
CA LYS A 210 5.51 -24.36 7.75
C LYS A 210 6.62 -23.61 8.48
N HIS A 211 7.75 -24.28 8.71
CA HIS A 211 8.90 -23.70 9.42
C HIS A 211 8.52 -23.00 10.74
N GLU A 212 7.70 -23.67 11.57
CA GLU A 212 7.16 -23.15 12.84
C GLU A 212 6.24 -21.92 12.76
N GLY A 213 6.02 -21.37 11.56
CA GLY A 213 5.09 -20.29 11.29
C GLY A 213 3.77 -20.77 10.69
N VAL A 214 2.74 -19.92 10.80
CA VAL A 214 1.46 -20.09 10.08
C VAL A 214 1.40 -19.04 8.98
N HIS A 215 1.27 -19.51 7.74
CA HIS A 215 1.36 -18.67 6.55
C HIS A 215 0.07 -18.76 5.74
N PRO A 216 -0.50 -17.63 5.30
CA PRO A 216 -1.63 -17.64 4.40
C PRO A 216 -1.20 -18.15 3.02
N ILE A 217 -1.96 -19.08 2.46
CA ILE A 217 -1.71 -19.67 1.13
C ILE A 217 -2.78 -19.24 0.14
N VAL A 218 -4.03 -19.11 0.60
CA VAL A 218 -5.16 -18.67 -0.23
C VAL A 218 -5.92 -17.56 0.47
N TYR A 219 -6.35 -16.57 -0.30
CA TYR A 219 -7.34 -15.57 0.09
C TYR A 219 -8.51 -15.61 -0.89
N ALA A 220 -9.72 -15.63 -0.39
CA ALA A 220 -10.92 -15.57 -1.21
C ALA A 220 -11.82 -14.43 -0.78
N LEU A 221 -12.24 -13.61 -1.75
CA LEU A 221 -13.23 -12.57 -1.56
C LEU A 221 -14.59 -13.14 -1.92
N LEU A 222 -15.48 -13.20 -0.93
CA LEU A 222 -16.80 -13.80 -1.06
C LEU A 222 -17.89 -12.71 -0.96
N PRO A 223 -18.83 -12.65 -1.92
CA PRO A 223 -19.82 -11.59 -1.98
C PRO A 223 -20.92 -11.77 -0.92
N ASN A 224 -21.16 -13.00 -0.48
CA ASN A 224 -22.22 -13.35 0.47
C ASN A 224 -21.88 -14.66 1.24
N LYS A 225 -22.77 -15.04 2.17
CA LYS A 225 -22.69 -16.29 2.96
C LYS A 225 -23.51 -17.44 2.37
N GLN A 226 -23.93 -17.35 1.11
CA GLN A 226 -24.83 -18.36 0.57
C GLN A 226 -24.09 -19.67 0.36
N CYS A 227 -24.76 -20.76 0.73
CA CYS A 227 -24.27 -22.12 0.60
C CYS A 227 -23.79 -22.42 -0.84
N THR A 228 -24.56 -21.99 -1.84
CA THR A 228 -24.23 -22.12 -3.28
C THR A 228 -22.94 -21.39 -3.67
N THR A 229 -22.72 -20.17 -3.18
CA THR A 229 -21.48 -19.40 -3.41
C THR A 229 -20.26 -20.12 -2.82
N TYR A 230 -20.41 -20.69 -1.63
CA TYR A 230 -19.34 -21.44 -0.95
C TYR A 230 -19.05 -22.78 -1.64
N ILE A 231 -20.09 -23.58 -1.87
CA ILE A 231 -19.96 -24.96 -2.35
C ILE A 231 -19.69 -24.99 -3.85
N ASP A 232 -20.59 -24.42 -4.65
CA ASP A 232 -20.62 -24.66 -6.11
C ASP A 232 -19.58 -23.82 -6.87
N LYS A 233 -18.94 -22.86 -6.20
CA LYS A 233 -17.98 -21.94 -6.84
C LYS A 233 -16.64 -21.90 -6.15
N TYR A 234 -16.63 -21.68 -4.83
CA TYR A 234 -15.37 -21.55 -4.10
C TYR A 234 -14.66 -22.90 -3.93
N LEU A 235 -15.36 -23.94 -3.44
CA LEU A 235 -14.76 -25.26 -3.28
C LEU A 235 -14.36 -25.90 -4.61
N ASP A 236 -15.21 -25.83 -5.62
CA ASP A 236 -14.91 -26.39 -6.95
C ASP A 236 -13.68 -25.71 -7.59
N ALA A 237 -13.57 -24.39 -7.48
CA ALA A 237 -12.40 -23.65 -7.96
C ALA A 237 -11.12 -24.04 -7.20
N LEU A 238 -11.22 -24.27 -5.89
CA LEU A 238 -10.09 -24.70 -5.08
C LEU A 238 -9.72 -26.16 -5.26
N ALA A 239 -10.68 -27.06 -5.48
CA ALA A 239 -10.41 -28.49 -5.66
C ALA A 239 -9.53 -28.78 -6.88
N THR A 240 -9.53 -27.89 -7.87
CA THR A 240 -8.65 -27.98 -9.04
C THR A 240 -7.23 -27.53 -8.74
N GLU A 241 -7.04 -26.64 -7.76
CA GLU A 241 -5.78 -25.93 -7.51
C GLU A 241 -5.08 -26.37 -6.21
N LEU A 242 -5.81 -26.98 -5.28
CA LEU A 242 -5.34 -27.34 -3.95
C LEU A 242 -5.20 -28.86 -3.74
N PRO A 243 -4.29 -29.30 -2.86
CA PRO A 243 -4.12 -30.71 -2.53
C PRO A 243 -5.40 -31.37 -1.99
N GLN A 244 -5.52 -32.68 -2.21
CA GLN A 244 -6.69 -33.46 -1.80
C GLN A 244 -6.87 -33.47 -0.27
N GLU A 245 -5.78 -33.32 0.48
CA GLU A 245 -5.74 -33.28 1.94
C GLU A 245 -6.51 -32.09 2.53
N LEU A 246 -6.73 -31.03 1.74
CA LEU A 246 -7.52 -29.87 2.16
C LEU A 246 -9.03 -30.08 2.04
N GLN A 247 -9.47 -31.11 1.32
CA GLN A 247 -10.90 -31.34 1.08
C GLN A 247 -11.66 -31.64 2.38
N ASP A 248 -11.04 -32.36 3.31
CA ASP A 248 -11.66 -32.68 4.60
C ASP A 248 -11.86 -31.43 5.47
N LEU A 249 -10.86 -30.52 5.49
CA LEU A 249 -10.97 -29.24 6.19
C LEU A 249 -12.07 -28.36 5.59
N LEU A 250 -12.12 -28.31 4.26
CA LEU A 250 -13.13 -27.54 3.53
C LEU A 250 -14.54 -28.10 3.79
N SER A 251 -14.70 -29.43 3.78
CA SER A 251 -15.97 -30.09 4.08
C SER A 251 -16.40 -29.89 5.52
N TRP A 252 -15.50 -29.98 6.50
CA TRP A 252 -15.81 -29.71 7.90
C TRP A 252 -16.25 -28.25 8.12
N PHE A 253 -15.57 -27.31 7.45
CA PHE A 253 -15.93 -25.90 7.54
C PHE A 253 -17.32 -25.63 6.96
N GLU A 254 -17.61 -26.21 5.79
CA GLU A 254 -18.94 -26.16 5.16
C GLU A 254 -20.02 -26.62 6.15
N ASP A 255 -19.82 -27.77 6.81
CA ASP A 255 -20.74 -28.33 7.78
C ASP A 255 -20.97 -27.43 9.00
N THR A 256 -19.89 -26.87 9.52
CA THR A 256 -19.89 -26.19 10.82
C THR A 256 -20.35 -24.73 10.71
N TYR A 257 -20.02 -24.05 9.62
CA TYR A 257 -20.20 -22.59 9.50
C TYR A 257 -21.18 -22.15 8.42
N VAL A 258 -21.41 -22.98 7.39
CA VAL A 258 -22.30 -22.65 6.27
C VAL A 258 -23.61 -23.45 6.35
N GLY A 259 -23.51 -24.73 6.75
CA GLY A 259 -24.59 -25.71 6.75
C GLY A 259 -24.78 -26.35 5.37
N ARG A 260 -24.68 -27.68 5.29
CA ARG A 260 -24.94 -28.43 4.04
C ARG A 260 -26.38 -28.22 3.58
N GLN A 261 -26.56 -27.82 2.32
CA GLN A 261 -27.82 -28.12 1.63
C GLN A 261 -27.81 -29.58 1.18
N ASN A 262 -28.94 -30.26 1.35
CA ASN A 262 -29.15 -31.59 0.77
C ASN A 262 -28.96 -31.49 -0.75
N ARG A 263 -27.80 -31.94 -1.26
CA ARG A 263 -27.50 -32.06 -2.71
C ARG A 263 -28.47 -32.98 -3.45
N ARG A 264 -29.36 -33.67 -2.73
CA ARG A 264 -30.50 -34.39 -3.26
C ARG A 264 -31.75 -33.61 -2.90
N GLY A 265 -32.36 -32.95 -3.89
CA GLY A 265 -33.63 -32.26 -3.76
C GLY A 265 -34.77 -33.20 -3.38
N ASN A 266 -34.85 -33.57 -2.10
CA ASN A 266 -36.06 -34.07 -1.48
C ASN A 266 -36.30 -33.22 -0.24
N GLY A 267 -37.14 -32.20 -0.44
CA GLY A 267 -37.79 -31.50 0.66
C GLY A 267 -38.65 -32.47 1.46
N ARG A 268 -38.80 -32.16 2.75
CA ARG A 268 -40.05 -32.45 3.44
C ARG A 268 -41.02 -31.32 3.15
#